data_AF-A0A1L1PMB2-F1
#
_entry.id   AF-A0A1L1PMB2-F1
#
_cell.length_a   1.000
_cell.length_b   1.000
_cell.length_c   1.000
_cell.angle_alpha   90.00
_cell.angle_beta   90.00
_cell.angle_gamma   90.00
#
_symmetry.space_group_name_H-M   'P 1'
#
loop_
_entity.id
_entity.type
_entity.pdbx_description
1 polymer ?
#
loop_
_entity_poly.entity_id
_entity_poly.type
_entity_poly.pdbx_seq_one_letter_code
_entity_poly.pdbx_strand_id
1 'polypeptide(L)'
;MHLTTTEPLTVTNLVSRKAYSLLPVRLACGAPSKHPDVWRKFIKLGGRVLPISNDDTERVRMYMRQHGTEAVTPDGAIAFTLNGEFLAECVPEACGQPEGVAVALT
;
A
#
# COMPACT_ATOMS: atom_id res chain seq x y z
N MET A 1 15.48 -10.34 -22.66
CA MET A 1 14.55 -10.04 -21.56
C MET A 1 15.30 -9.19 -20.55
N HIS A 2 14.94 -7.91 -20.38
CA HIS A 2 15.47 -7.09 -19.29
C HIS A 2 14.63 -7.40 -18.05
N LEU A 3 15.23 -8.09 -17.08
CA LEU A 3 14.64 -8.23 -15.74
C LEU A 3 14.88 -6.91 -15.02
N THR A 4 13.93 -5.98 -15.08
CA THR A 4 13.95 -4.79 -14.22
C THR A 4 13.59 -5.22 -12.80
N THR A 5 14.60 -5.56 -12.00
CA THR A 5 14.45 -5.71 -10.55
C THR A 5 14.00 -4.38 -9.98
N THR A 6 12.81 -4.35 -9.38
CA THR A 6 12.34 -3.16 -8.66
C THR A 6 13.17 -3.00 -7.39
N GLU A 7 13.92 -1.92 -7.29
CA GLU A 7 14.72 -1.62 -6.10
C GLU A 7 13.79 -1.31 -4.91
N PRO A 8 13.97 -1.95 -3.75
CA PRO A 8 13.14 -1.68 -2.58
C PRO A 8 13.51 -0.35 -1.92
N LEU A 9 12.52 0.28 -1.29
CA LEU A 9 12.70 1.46 -0.45
C LEU A 9 12.85 1.07 1.03
N THR A 10 13.97 1.40 1.64
CA THR A 10 14.16 1.20 3.08
C THR A 10 13.64 2.38 3.90
N VAL A 11 12.77 2.09 4.87
CA VAL A 11 12.27 3.03 5.90
C VAL A 11 12.47 2.48 7.30
N THR A 12 12.48 3.33 8.31
CA THR A 12 12.65 2.90 9.71
C THR A 12 11.43 3.21 10.56
N ASN A 13 10.90 2.20 11.24
CA ASN A 13 9.84 2.40 12.23
C ASN A 13 10.41 3.18 13.43
N LEU A 14 9.81 4.33 13.75
CA LEU A 14 10.34 5.23 14.78
C LEU A 14 10.28 4.65 16.20
N VAL A 15 9.31 3.79 16.48
CA VAL A 15 9.08 3.22 17.82
C VAL A 15 10.00 2.03 18.07
N SER A 16 9.94 1.02 17.20
CA SER A 16 10.69 -0.23 17.32
C SER A 16 12.12 -0.14 16.81
N ARG A 17 12.48 0.94 16.09
CA ARG A 17 13.75 1.10 15.37
C ARG A 17 14.03 0.03 14.30
N LYS A 18 13.04 -0.80 13.98
CA LYS A 18 13.15 -1.82 12.94
C LYS A 18 13.10 -1.18 11.55
N ALA A 19 14.04 -1.55 10.69
CA ALA A 19 14.03 -1.19 9.28
C ALA A 19 13.11 -2.14 8.48
N TYR A 20 12.42 -1.57 7.49
CA TYR A 20 11.56 -2.28 6.55
C TYR A 20 12.02 -1.98 5.13
N SER A 21 12.19 -3.03 4.33
CA SER A 21 12.51 -2.95 2.91
C SER A 21 11.21 -3.07 2.12
N LEU A 22 10.73 -1.98 1.54
CA LEU A 22 9.39 -1.88 0.97
C LEU A 22 9.40 -1.96 -0.55
N LEU A 23 8.53 -2.80 -1.12
CA LEU A 23 8.29 -2.93 -2.55
C LEU A 23 6.90 -2.41 -2.91
N PRO A 24 6.68 -1.89 -4.12
CA PRO A 24 5.36 -1.42 -4.55
C PRO A 24 4.42 -2.59 -4.75
N VAL A 25 3.17 -2.44 -4.32
CA VAL A 25 2.09 -3.39 -4.58
C VAL A 25 1.35 -2.96 -5.83
N ARG A 26 1.11 -3.87 -6.78
CA ARG A 26 0.26 -3.56 -7.94
C ARG A 26 -1.20 -3.52 -7.51
N LEU A 27 -1.88 -2.42 -7.82
CA LEU A 27 -3.30 -2.23 -7.53
C LEU A 27 -4.12 -2.28 -8.82
N ALA A 28 -5.25 -2.98 -8.80
CA ALA A 28 -6.15 -3.07 -9.96
C ALA A 28 -6.75 -1.69 -10.33
N CYS A 29 -7.04 -0.85 -9.32
CA CYS A 29 -7.61 0.48 -9.51
C CYS A 29 -6.56 1.60 -9.66
N GLY A 30 -5.27 1.28 -9.51
CA GLY A 30 -4.16 2.24 -9.55
C GLY A 30 -4.08 3.17 -8.34
N ALA A 31 -5.12 3.99 -8.13
CA ALA A 31 -5.18 5.02 -7.09
C ALA A 31 -6.50 4.94 -6.29
N PRO A 32 -6.59 4.08 -5.26
CA PRO A 32 -7.77 3.98 -4.39
C PRO A 32 -8.17 5.32 -3.73
N SER A 33 -7.23 6.24 -3.51
CA SER A 33 -7.49 7.57 -2.95
C SER A 33 -8.44 8.43 -3.79
N LYS A 34 -8.57 8.16 -5.10
CA LYS A 34 -9.49 8.86 -6.00
C LYS A 34 -10.94 8.40 -5.89
N HIS A 35 -11.19 7.30 -5.17
CA HIS A 35 -12.49 6.67 -5.07
C HIS A 35 -12.86 6.50 -3.59
N PRO A 36 -13.65 7.42 -2.99
CA PRO A 36 -13.93 7.41 -1.55
C PRO A 36 -14.49 6.08 -1.02
N ASP A 37 -15.34 5.40 -1.79
CA ASP A 37 -15.93 4.12 -1.38
C ASP A 37 -14.90 2.98 -1.41
N VAL A 38 -13.96 3.00 -2.36
CA VAL A 38 -12.83 2.07 -2.42
C VAL A 38 -11.85 2.38 -1.30
N TRP A 39 -11.55 3.67 -1.06
CA TRP A 39 -10.64 4.10 -0.01
C TRP A 39 -11.07 3.59 1.37
N ARG A 40 -12.37 3.67 1.70
CA ARG A 40 -12.89 3.15 2.98
C ARG A 40 -12.69 1.64 3.12
N LYS A 41 -12.80 0.87 2.03
CA LYS A 41 -12.56 -0.58 2.02
C LYS A 41 -11.06 -0.93 1.98
N PHE A 42 -10.25 -0.03 1.40
CA PHE A 42 -8.81 -0.19 1.23
C PHE A 42 -8.06 0.02 2.55
N ILE A 43 -8.46 0.96 3.40
CA ILE A 43 -7.86 1.10 4.74
C ILE A 43 -8.36 -0.01 5.66
N LYS A 44 -7.43 -0.77 6.26
CA LYS A 44 -7.80 -1.85 7.18
C LYS A 44 -8.18 -1.27 8.55
N LEU A 45 -9.47 -1.34 8.90
CA LEU A 45 -9.95 -0.94 10.23
C LEU A 45 -9.27 -1.80 11.32
N GLY A 46 -8.68 -1.14 12.32
CA GLY A 46 -7.90 -1.81 13.36
C GLY A 46 -6.59 -2.44 12.88
N GLY A 47 -6.15 -2.13 11.66
CA GLY A 47 -4.88 -2.59 11.10
C GLY A 47 -3.67 -1.97 11.79
N ARG A 48 -2.49 -2.47 11.44
CA ARG A 48 -1.21 -1.98 11.95
C ARG A 48 -0.93 -0.56 11.47
N VAL A 49 -0.24 0.20 12.32
CA VAL A 49 0.29 1.52 11.98
C VAL A 49 1.80 1.50 12.18
N LEU A 50 2.53 2.01 11.19
CA LEU A 50 3.97 2.20 11.20
C LEU A 50 4.28 3.70 11.20
N PRO A 51 4.62 4.27 12.37
CA PRO A 51 5.17 5.61 12.46
C PRO A 51 6.54 5.64 11.76
N ILE A 52 6.71 6.57 10.83
CA ILE A 52 7.93 6.82 10.07
C ILE A 52 8.29 8.31 10.15
N SER A 53 9.51 8.69 9.80
CA SER A 53 9.87 10.11 9.76
C SER A 53 9.16 10.85 8.62
N ASN A 54 9.16 12.18 8.68
CA ASN A 54 8.66 13.01 7.59
C ASN A 54 9.49 12.82 6.32
N ASP A 55 10.81 12.67 6.45
CA ASP A 55 11.70 12.36 5.32
C ASP A 55 11.33 11.01 4.68
N ASP A 56 11.08 9.98 5.48
CA ASP A 56 10.64 8.67 4.98
C ASP A 56 9.24 8.77 4.36
N THR A 57 8.35 9.61 4.90
CA THR A 57 7.01 9.86 4.33
C THR A 57 7.11 10.44 2.91
N GLU A 58 7.96 11.45 2.70
CA GLU A 58 8.20 12.01 1.36
C GLU A 58 8.81 10.98 0.42
N ARG A 59 9.80 10.21 0.88
CA ARG A 59 10.44 9.15 0.08
C ARG A 59 9.44 8.08 -0.33
N VAL A 60 8.58 7.63 0.58
CA VAL A 60 7.51 6.67 0.27
C VAL A 60 6.53 7.26 -0.74
N ARG A 61 6.13 8.52 -0.58
CA ARG A 61 5.20 9.18 -1.52
C ARG A 61 5.77 9.25 -2.93
N MET A 62 7.04 9.64 -3.04
CA MET A 62 7.74 9.68 -4.34
C MET A 62 7.84 8.29 -4.95
N TYR A 63 8.19 7.28 -4.14
CA TYR A 63 8.32 5.89 -4.58
C TYR A 63 6.99 5.33 -5.10
N MET A 64 5.91 5.49 -4.33
CA MET A 64 4.54 5.14 -4.74
C MET A 64 4.16 5.79 -6.08
N ARG A 65 4.44 7.09 -6.23
CA ARG A 65 4.15 7.85 -7.47
C ARG A 65 4.96 7.33 -8.65
N GLN A 66 6.25 7.04 -8.47
CA GLN A 66 7.11 6.49 -9.52
C GLN A 66 6.62 5.12 -10.01
N HIS A 67 6.06 4.31 -9.12
CA HIS A 67 5.57 2.98 -9.43
C HIS A 67 4.07 2.93 -9.76
N GLY A 68 3.37 4.08 -9.78
CA GLY A 68 1.95 4.16 -10.11
C GLY A 68 1.05 3.37 -9.16
N THR A 69 1.38 3.38 -7.86
CA THR A 69 0.63 2.69 -6.81
C THR A 69 0.41 3.58 -5.60
N GLU A 70 -0.46 3.16 -4.69
CA GLU A 70 -0.63 3.75 -3.35
C GLU A 70 -0.43 2.72 -2.23
N ALA A 71 0.12 1.53 -2.55
CA ALA A 71 0.47 0.52 -1.56
C ALA A 71 1.91 0.03 -1.71
N VAL A 72 2.51 -0.28 -0.57
CA VAL A 72 3.84 -0.88 -0.44
C VAL A 72 3.81 -2.05 0.54
N THR A 73 4.71 -3.02 0.38
CA THR A 73 4.76 -4.22 1.21
C THR A 73 6.21 -4.59 1.55
N PRO A 74 6.50 -5.07 2.78
CA PRO A 74 7.81 -5.57 3.11
C PRO A 74 8.05 -7.03 2.69
N ASP A 75 6.99 -7.81 2.54
CA ASP A 75 7.07 -9.28 2.42
C ASP A 75 6.02 -9.91 1.49
N GLY A 76 5.12 -9.10 0.92
CA GLY A 76 4.00 -9.54 0.10
C GLY A 76 2.78 -10.02 0.88
N ALA A 77 2.88 -10.18 2.21
CA ALA A 77 1.77 -10.64 3.05
C ALA A 77 0.99 -9.48 3.67
N ILE A 78 1.67 -8.40 4.04
CA ILE A 78 1.05 -7.20 4.60
C ILE A 78 1.34 -6.00 3.71
N ALA A 79 0.32 -5.23 3.38
CA ALA A 79 0.47 -4.00 2.62
C ALA A 79 0.21 -2.77 3.49
N PHE A 80 0.87 -1.67 3.15
CA PHE A 80 0.73 -0.38 3.80
C PHE A 80 0.49 0.71 2.76
N THR A 81 -0.31 1.70 3.13
CA THR A 81 -0.50 2.95 2.38
C THR A 81 -0.10 4.13 3.26
N LEU A 82 0.24 5.26 2.65
CA LEU A 82 0.35 6.51 3.39
C LEU A 82 -1.02 6.96 3.89
N ASN A 83 -1.07 7.37 5.16
CA ASN A 83 -2.22 8.02 5.77
C ASN A 83 -1.71 9.15 6.67
N GLY A 84 -1.58 10.36 6.11
CA GLY A 84 -0.90 11.47 6.78
C GLY A 84 0.61 11.21 6.89
N GLU A 85 1.11 11.18 8.13
CA GLU A 85 2.54 11.05 8.47
C GLU A 85 2.94 9.62 8.88
N PHE A 86 2.10 8.63 8.58
CA PHE A 86 2.38 7.23 8.90
C PHE A 86 1.94 6.28 7.80
N LEU A 87 2.48 5.06 7.86
CA LEU A 87 2.06 3.93 7.05
C LEU A 87 0.95 3.16 7.77
N ALA A 88 -0.25 3.14 7.20
CA ALA A 88 -1.39 2.38 7.71
C ALA A 88 -1.57 1.09 6.91
N GLU A 89 -1.85 -0.02 7.59
CA GLU A 89 -2.14 -1.29 6.94
C GLU A 89 -3.36 -1.16 6.02
N CYS A 90 -3.26 -1.71 4.82
CA CYS A 90 -4.31 -1.66 3.81
C CYS A 90 -4.62 -3.04 3.22
N VAL A 91 -5.71 -3.10 2.45
CA VAL A 91 -6.24 -4.29 1.78
C VAL A 91 -6.21 -4.02 0.27
N PRO A 92 -5.11 -4.35 -0.44
CA PRO A 92 -4.96 -4.12 -1.88
C PRO A 92 -6.10 -4.70 -2.72
N GLU A 93 -6.69 -5.81 -2.29
CA GLU A 93 -7.77 -6.52 -2.98
C GLU A 93 -9.06 -5.69 -3.05
N ALA A 94 -9.23 -4.71 -2.16
CA ALA A 94 -10.36 -3.79 -2.19
C ALA A 94 -10.40 -2.94 -3.49
N CYS A 95 -9.25 -2.73 -4.15
CA CYS A 95 -9.18 -2.09 -5.46
C CYS A 95 -9.72 -2.96 -6.61
N GLY A 96 -9.90 -4.26 -6.39
CA GLY A 96 -10.11 -5.25 -7.45
C GLY A 96 -11.39 -6.07 -7.30
N GLN A 97 -12.25 -5.78 -6.33
CA GLN A 97 -13.57 -6.41 -6.27
C GLN A 97 -14.50 -5.73 -7.28
N PRO A 98 -14.87 -6.37 -8.40
CA PRO A 98 -16.09 -5.98 -9.10
C PRO A 98 -17.25 -6.17 -8.10
N GLU A 99 -17.97 -5.09 -7.81
CA GLU A 99 -19.31 -5.24 -7.23
C GLU A 99 -20.16 -6.01 -8.26
N GLY A 100 -20.50 -7.27 -7.92
CA GLY A 100 -21.46 -8.06 -8.67
C GLY A 100 -20.87 -9.03 -9.70
N VAL A 101 -20.28 -10.12 -9.23
CA VAL A 101 -20.65 -11.42 -9.81
C VAL A 101 -21.48 -12.11 -8.75
N ALA A 102 -22.78 -11.80 -8.75
CA ALA A 102 -23.76 -12.71 -8.18
C ALA A 102 -23.58 -14.02 -8.95
N VAL A 103 -22.98 -15.00 -8.28
CA VAL A 103 -22.94 -16.36 -8.78
C VAL A 103 -24.41 -16.78 -8.86
N ALA A 104 -24.97 -16.79 -10.07
CA ALA A 104 -26.19 -17.49 -10.35
C ALA A 104 -25.90 -18.97 -10.13
N LEU A 105 -26.17 -19.45 -8.91
CA LEU A 105 -26.35 -20.87 -8.66
C LEU A 105 -27.85 -21.12 -8.67
N THR A 106 -28.20 -21.96 -9.65
CA THR A 106 -29.44 -22.73 -9.88
C THR A 106 -30.69 -21.95 -10.23
#